data_AF-A0A930L5H0-F1
#
_entry.id   AF-A0A930L5H0-F1
#
_cell.length_a   1.000
_cell.length_b   1.000
_cell.length_c   1.000
_cell.angle_alpha   90.00
_cell.angle_beta   90.00
_cell.angle_gamma   90.00
#
_symmetry.space_group_name_H-M   'P 1'
#
loop_
_entity.id
_entity.type
_entity.pdbx_description
1 polymer ?
#
loop_
_entity_poly.entity_id
_entity_poly.type
_entity_poly.pdbx_seq_one_letter_code
_entity_poly.pdbx_strand_id
1 'polypeptide(L)'
;MSRPQQYTDDLRLAHILADSVDRVSAMRFRDRPVFSPASEVVEPAEAAPAAAPLAPWQQATQQPAEPQAPVQEPADYASGVAQEVEELLRAQLSRVRTRDGIAGAHAGYNGQASRQWVIAPIAELDNFRRGVPVWATLIALLDQGEPVVGVVSAPALGRRWWAARGSGAYTGKSLAQATRLEVSSLTQLDQLSAAYTDLSSWKAASEGAVDRSGELVQLLGSVGRSRAYGSFWAACMLAEGAVDTVVDASLSFYEVAALLPLIREAGGVASTLEGDLPEHAGVSVAGVRPVSLVASNTAAVQQQVLEALAPQS
;
A
#
# COMPACT_ATOMS: atom_id res chain seq x y z
N MET A 1 -22.55 -7.76 30.33
CA MET A 1 -23.06 -7.72 28.94
C MET A 1 -22.03 -6.97 28.12
N SER A 2 -21.31 -7.64 27.22
CA SER A 2 -20.35 -6.96 26.31
C SER A 2 -21.11 -5.92 25.49
N ARG A 3 -20.58 -4.69 25.42
CA ARG A 3 -21.10 -3.69 24.48
C ARG A 3 -21.14 -4.32 23.07
N PRO A 4 -22.19 -4.11 22.28
CA PRO A 4 -22.15 -4.48 20.87
C PRO A 4 -20.92 -3.81 20.25
N GLN A 5 -20.07 -4.60 19.58
CA GLN A 5 -18.92 -4.07 18.84
C GLN A 5 -19.45 -3.10 17.79
N GLN A 6 -19.11 -1.82 17.95
CA GLN A 6 -19.74 -0.69 17.25
C GLN A 6 -19.72 -0.82 15.71
N TYR A 7 -18.79 -1.60 15.16
CA TYR A 7 -18.54 -1.69 13.71
C TYR A 7 -18.77 -3.09 13.12
N THR A 8 -19.44 -4.01 13.83
CA THR A 8 -19.67 -5.38 13.33
C THR A 8 -20.42 -5.42 12.00
N ASP A 9 -21.47 -4.62 11.85
CA ASP A 9 -22.26 -4.59 10.61
C ASP A 9 -21.49 -3.94 9.45
N ASP A 10 -20.60 -3.01 9.76
CA ASP A 10 -19.74 -2.36 8.77
C ASP A 10 -18.65 -3.32 8.27
N LEU A 11 -18.04 -4.08 9.18
CA LEU A 11 -17.10 -5.12 8.81
C LEU A 11 -17.76 -6.21 7.95
N ARG A 12 -18.98 -6.63 8.29
CA ARG A 12 -19.76 -7.57 7.46
C ARG A 12 -20.02 -7.01 6.06
N LEU A 13 -20.42 -5.74 5.97
CA LEU A 13 -20.61 -5.08 4.68
C LEU A 13 -19.31 -5.03 3.87
N ALA A 14 -18.18 -4.69 4.50
CA ALA A 14 -16.88 -4.68 3.84
C ALA A 14 -16.50 -6.05 3.23
N HIS A 15 -16.82 -7.14 3.92
CA HIS A 15 -16.66 -8.49 3.37
C HIS A 15 -17.54 -8.76 2.14
N ILE A 16 -18.82 -8.38 2.21
CA ILE A 16 -19.76 -8.53 1.08
C ILE A 16 -19.26 -7.75 -0.14
N LEU A 17 -18.79 -6.53 0.09
CA LEU A 17 -18.22 -5.67 -0.95
C LEU A 17 -16.98 -6.33 -1.58
N ALA A 18 -16.03 -6.82 -0.77
CA ALA A 18 -14.86 -7.52 -1.27
C ALA A 18 -15.24 -8.77 -2.09
N ASP A 19 -16.14 -9.62 -1.58
CA ASP A 19 -16.62 -10.81 -2.28
C ASP A 19 -17.24 -10.48 -3.64
N SER A 20 -17.95 -9.34 -3.72
CA SER A 20 -18.64 -8.92 -4.95
C SER A 20 -17.69 -8.55 -6.09
N VAL A 21 -16.47 -8.09 -5.76
CA VAL A 21 -15.48 -7.67 -6.77
C VAL A 21 -14.34 -8.65 -6.96
N ASP A 22 -14.05 -9.53 -5.98
CA ASP A 22 -12.99 -10.54 -6.06
C ASP A 22 -13.09 -11.40 -7.34
N ARG A 23 -14.30 -11.81 -7.72
CA ARG A 23 -14.51 -12.61 -8.93
C ARG A 23 -14.14 -11.84 -10.19
N VAL A 24 -14.54 -10.57 -10.26
CA VAL A 24 -14.29 -9.70 -11.42
C VAL A 24 -12.80 -9.40 -11.52
N SER A 25 -12.19 -8.91 -10.45
CA SER A 25 -10.77 -8.55 -10.42
C SER A 25 -9.87 -9.76 -10.69
N ALA A 26 -10.17 -10.93 -10.11
CA ALA A 26 -9.40 -12.15 -10.37
C ALA A 26 -9.55 -12.69 -11.80
N MET A 27 -10.74 -12.57 -12.39
CA MET A 27 -10.95 -12.90 -13.80
C MET A 27 -10.12 -11.98 -14.69
N ARG A 28 -10.23 -10.66 -14.49
CA ARG A 28 -9.46 -9.65 -15.24
C ARG A 28 -7.96 -9.85 -15.08
N PHE A 29 -7.49 -10.18 -13.89
CA PHE A 29 -6.08 -10.50 -13.66
C PHE A 29 -5.62 -11.70 -14.50
N ARG A 30 -6.42 -12.77 -14.61
CA ARG A 30 -6.08 -13.95 -15.42
C ARG A 30 -6.12 -13.66 -16.91
N ASP A 31 -7.08 -12.85 -17.35
CA ASP A 31 -7.31 -12.52 -18.76
C ASP A 31 -6.48 -11.33 -19.24
N ARG A 32 -5.62 -10.77 -18.37
CA ARG A 32 -4.78 -9.62 -18.69
C ARG A 32 -3.88 -9.93 -19.90
N PRO A 33 -3.59 -8.93 -20.75
CA PRO A 33 -2.57 -9.09 -21.78
C PRO A 33 -1.19 -9.30 -21.14
N VAL A 34 -0.30 -10.00 -21.84
CA VAL A 34 1.12 -10.04 -21.46
C VAL A 34 1.64 -8.60 -21.49
N PHE A 35 2.30 -8.17 -20.40
CA PHE A 35 2.87 -6.83 -20.35
C PHE A 35 3.84 -6.63 -21.50
N SER A 36 3.58 -5.62 -22.31
CA SER A 36 4.48 -5.16 -23.37
C SER A 36 4.62 -3.64 -23.18
N PRO A 37 5.82 -3.12 -22.89
CA PRO A 37 6.02 -1.68 -22.87
C PRO A 37 5.70 -1.15 -24.26
N ALA A 38 4.98 -0.03 -24.35
CA ALA A 38 4.77 0.63 -25.63
C ALA A 38 6.14 0.88 -26.26
N SER A 39 6.41 0.19 -27.37
CA SER A 39 7.68 0.29 -28.06
C SER A 39 7.81 1.69 -28.65
N GLU A 40 8.75 2.50 -28.16
CA GLU A 40 9.33 3.55 -28.98
C GLU A 40 10.00 2.90 -30.20
N VAL A 41 9.68 3.41 -31.38
CA VAL A 41 10.54 3.22 -32.56
C VAL A 41 11.79 4.06 -32.29
N VAL A 42 12.82 3.43 -31.73
CA VAL A 42 14.15 4.02 -31.67
C VAL A 42 14.70 4.00 -33.09
N GLU A 43 14.79 5.16 -33.76
CA GLU A 43 15.57 5.27 -34.97
C GLU A 43 17.05 5.01 -34.65
N PRO A 44 17.77 4.19 -35.44
CA PRO A 44 19.15 3.87 -35.14
C PRO A 44 20.04 5.10 -35.35
N ALA A 45 20.60 5.63 -34.26
CA ALA A 45 21.65 6.63 -34.31
C ALA A 45 22.93 6.07 -34.95
N GLU A 46 23.54 6.84 -35.84
CA GLU A 46 24.81 6.50 -36.53
C GLU A 46 25.94 6.21 -35.53
N ALA A 47 26.67 5.12 -35.77
CA ALA A 47 27.75 4.65 -34.91
C ALA A 47 29.01 5.53 -35.04
N ALA A 48 29.49 6.06 -33.91
CA ALA A 48 30.81 6.67 -33.77
C ALA A 48 31.93 5.61 -33.69
N PRO A 49 33.17 5.90 -34.10
CA PRO A 49 34.24 4.91 -34.22
C PRO A 49 34.76 4.39 -32.87
N ALA A 50 35.13 3.11 -32.87
CA ALA A 50 35.42 2.29 -31.69
C ALA A 50 36.69 2.70 -30.93
N ALA A 51 36.56 2.92 -29.61
CA ALA A 51 37.65 2.86 -28.66
C ALA A 51 37.88 1.40 -28.18
N ALA A 52 39.08 1.12 -27.67
CA ALA A 52 39.53 -0.21 -27.23
C ALA A 52 38.58 -0.86 -26.18
N PRO A 53 38.46 -2.20 -26.15
CA PRO A 53 37.43 -2.88 -25.36
C PRO A 53 37.64 -2.69 -23.85
N LEU A 54 36.69 -2.01 -23.21
CA LEU A 54 36.53 -1.97 -21.75
C LEU A 54 35.79 -3.23 -21.27
N ALA A 55 36.02 -3.63 -20.01
CA ALA A 55 35.32 -4.78 -19.43
C ALA A 55 33.81 -4.48 -19.24
N PRO A 56 32.92 -5.50 -19.32
CA PRO A 56 31.45 -5.30 -19.34
C PRO A 56 30.88 -4.46 -18.17
N TRP A 57 31.52 -4.52 -17.00
CA TRP A 57 31.09 -3.81 -15.81
C TRP A 57 31.53 -2.34 -15.77
N GLN A 58 32.51 -1.92 -16.58
CA GLN A 58 32.93 -0.52 -16.69
C GLN A 58 31.97 0.30 -17.57
N GLN A 59 31.23 -0.37 -18.47
CA GLN A 59 30.20 0.24 -19.31
C GLN A 59 28.95 0.63 -18.50
N ALA A 60 28.60 -0.16 -17.48
CA ALA A 60 27.39 0.04 -16.68
C ALA A 60 27.42 1.30 -15.80
N THR A 61 28.61 1.82 -15.47
CA THR A 61 28.77 2.96 -14.56
C THR A 61 28.88 4.33 -15.24
N GLN A 62 28.88 4.38 -16.58
CA GLN A 62 29.11 5.62 -17.34
C GLN A 62 27.89 6.15 -18.10
N GLN A 63 26.72 5.51 -18.05
CA GLN A 63 25.51 6.08 -18.63
C GLN A 63 24.93 7.14 -17.68
N PRO A 64 24.91 8.44 -18.04
CA PRO A 64 24.09 9.40 -17.32
C PRO A 64 22.63 9.02 -17.55
N ALA A 65 21.83 8.99 -16.49
CA ALA A 65 20.39 8.83 -16.63
C ALA A 65 19.84 10.06 -17.35
N GLU A 66 19.31 9.88 -18.56
CA GLU A 66 18.58 10.93 -19.26
C GLU A 66 17.32 11.29 -18.46
N PRO A 67 16.95 12.58 -18.34
CA PRO A 67 15.68 12.98 -17.76
C PRO A 67 14.55 12.42 -18.62
N GLN A 68 13.82 11.43 -18.10
CA GLN A 68 12.64 10.91 -18.77
C GLN A 68 11.50 11.91 -18.65
N ALA A 69 11.06 12.46 -19.78
CA ALA A 69 9.82 13.22 -19.86
C ALA A 69 8.63 12.29 -19.52
N PRO A 70 7.55 12.80 -18.91
CA PRO A 70 6.41 11.98 -18.56
C PRO A 70 5.75 11.41 -19.83
N VAL A 71 5.82 10.09 -19.98
CA VAL A 71 5.13 9.35 -21.02
C VAL A 71 3.63 9.39 -20.72
N GLN A 72 2.83 9.94 -21.64
CA GLN A 72 1.38 9.79 -21.62
C GLN A 72 1.00 8.55 -22.45
N GLU A 73 0.71 7.44 -21.76
CA GLU A 73 0.28 6.18 -22.38
C GLU A 73 -1.25 6.13 -22.62
N PRO A 74 -1.72 5.45 -23.69
CA PRO A 74 -3.14 5.13 -23.86
C PRO A 74 -3.63 4.26 -22.68
N ALA A 75 -4.91 4.42 -22.30
CA ALA A 75 -5.52 3.90 -21.08
C ALA A 75 -4.99 2.50 -20.67
N ASP A 76 -4.17 2.48 -19.61
CA ASP A 76 -3.63 1.26 -19.02
C ASP A 76 -4.76 0.29 -18.64
N TYR A 77 -4.67 -0.95 -19.15
CA TYR A 77 -5.62 -2.03 -18.86
C TYR A 77 -5.87 -2.18 -17.36
N ALA A 78 -4.80 -2.14 -16.54
CA ALA A 78 -4.92 -2.29 -15.10
C ALA A 78 -5.72 -1.13 -14.49
N SER A 79 -5.43 0.12 -14.90
CA SER A 79 -6.21 1.31 -14.51
C SER A 79 -7.69 1.20 -14.90
N GLY A 80 -7.99 0.68 -16.09
CA GLY A 80 -9.38 0.44 -16.53
C GLY A 80 -10.10 -0.59 -15.67
N VAL A 81 -9.42 -1.66 -15.26
CA VAL A 81 -9.99 -2.66 -14.34
C VAL A 81 -10.19 -2.06 -12.94
N ALA A 82 -9.23 -1.28 -12.45
CA ALA A 82 -9.32 -0.60 -11.17
C ALA A 82 -10.53 0.36 -11.12
N GLN A 83 -10.77 1.10 -12.21
CA GLN A 83 -11.97 1.92 -12.37
C GLN A 83 -13.26 1.08 -12.36
N GLU A 84 -13.32 -0.03 -13.12
CA GLU A 84 -14.47 -0.95 -13.15
C GLU A 84 -14.81 -1.47 -11.72
N VAL A 85 -13.78 -1.88 -10.97
CA VAL A 85 -13.93 -2.35 -9.59
C VAL A 85 -14.45 -1.25 -8.67
N GLU A 86 -13.94 -0.02 -8.78
CA GLU A 86 -14.40 1.10 -7.96
C GLU A 86 -15.87 1.46 -8.26
N GLU A 87 -16.27 1.47 -9.53
CA GLU A 87 -17.65 1.75 -9.95
C GLU A 87 -18.64 0.73 -9.37
N LEU A 88 -18.28 -0.57 -9.36
CA LEU A 88 -19.11 -1.63 -8.76
C LEU A 88 -19.27 -1.44 -7.24
N LEU A 89 -18.18 -1.12 -6.54
CA LEU A 89 -18.20 -0.88 -5.08
C LEU A 89 -19.03 0.36 -4.74
N ARG A 90 -18.84 1.45 -5.48
CA ARG A 90 -19.61 2.70 -5.32
C ARG A 90 -21.09 2.49 -5.54
N ALA A 91 -21.47 1.75 -6.59
CA ALA A 91 -22.87 1.46 -6.90
C ALA A 91 -23.57 0.69 -5.77
N GLN A 92 -22.87 -0.25 -5.12
CA GLN A 92 -23.42 -0.98 -3.98
C GLN A 92 -23.51 -0.11 -2.73
N LEU A 93 -22.42 0.57 -2.35
CA LEU A 93 -22.38 1.47 -1.20
C LEU A 93 -23.46 2.55 -1.27
N SER A 94 -23.65 3.15 -2.43
CA SER A 94 -24.68 4.18 -2.65
C SER A 94 -26.11 3.68 -2.42
N ARG A 95 -26.35 2.36 -2.48
CA ARG A 95 -27.67 1.75 -2.21
C ARG A 95 -27.85 1.37 -0.74
N VAL A 96 -26.80 0.90 -0.07
CA VAL A 96 -26.90 0.32 1.29
C VAL A 96 -26.44 1.27 2.42
N ARG A 97 -25.65 2.30 2.08
CA ARG A 97 -25.09 3.30 3.00
C ARG A 97 -25.28 4.72 2.43
N THR A 98 -26.53 5.10 2.20
CA THR A 98 -26.93 6.37 1.55
C THR A 98 -26.49 7.65 2.28
N ARG A 99 -26.06 7.55 3.55
CA ARG A 99 -25.58 8.69 4.35
C ARG A 99 -24.06 8.76 4.48
N ASP A 100 -23.36 7.71 4.11
CA ASP A 100 -21.90 7.66 4.21
C ASP A 100 -21.29 8.28 2.94
N GLY A 101 -20.15 8.96 3.10
CA GLY A 101 -19.33 9.41 1.98
C GLY A 101 -18.57 8.25 1.35
N ILE A 102 -18.09 8.42 0.11
CA ILE A 102 -17.27 7.45 -0.60
C ILE A 102 -16.09 8.16 -1.26
N ALA A 103 -14.88 7.79 -0.84
CA ALA A 103 -13.61 8.22 -1.39
C ALA A 103 -12.96 7.03 -2.12
N GLY A 104 -12.45 7.26 -3.32
CA GLY A 104 -11.77 6.21 -4.07
C GLY A 104 -10.70 6.79 -4.99
N ALA A 105 -9.71 5.96 -5.32
CA ALA A 105 -8.53 6.35 -6.06
C ALA A 105 -8.84 6.94 -7.47
N HIS A 106 -9.94 6.52 -8.10
CA HIS A 106 -10.30 6.95 -9.46
C HIS A 106 -11.34 8.08 -9.49
N ALA A 107 -12.50 7.89 -8.84
CA ALA A 107 -13.58 8.88 -8.90
C ALA A 107 -13.46 9.95 -7.79
N GLY A 108 -12.39 9.89 -6.98
CA GLY A 108 -12.07 10.89 -5.98
C GLY A 108 -13.02 10.89 -4.79
N TYR A 109 -13.16 12.06 -4.19
CA TYR A 109 -13.84 12.27 -2.91
C TYR A 109 -15.18 12.97 -3.11
N ASN A 110 -16.28 12.40 -2.61
CA ASN A 110 -17.63 12.92 -2.88
C ASN A 110 -18.33 13.66 -1.72
N GLY A 111 -17.65 13.98 -0.60
CA GLY A 111 -18.22 14.89 0.40
C GLY A 111 -17.68 14.75 1.83
N GLN A 112 -18.02 15.68 2.71
CA GLN A 112 -17.56 15.78 4.11
C GLN A 112 -18.43 14.98 5.11
N ALA A 113 -18.87 13.78 4.75
CA ALA A 113 -19.65 12.96 5.65
C ALA A 113 -18.82 12.57 6.88
N SER A 114 -19.44 12.49 8.06
CA SER A 114 -18.75 12.03 9.27
C SER A 114 -18.24 10.59 9.14
N ARG A 115 -18.94 9.77 8.34
CA ARG A 115 -18.56 8.40 8.02
C ARG A 115 -18.24 8.29 6.54
N GLN A 116 -17.09 7.70 6.22
CA GLN A 116 -16.58 7.66 4.84
C GLN A 116 -15.99 6.31 4.49
N TRP A 117 -16.49 5.68 3.42
CA TRP A 117 -15.89 4.50 2.83
C TRP A 117 -14.72 4.92 1.94
N VAL A 118 -13.55 4.33 2.17
CA VAL A 118 -12.33 4.61 1.42
C VAL A 118 -11.92 3.36 0.67
N ILE A 119 -11.72 3.48 -0.63
CA ILE A 119 -11.54 2.34 -1.55
C ILE A 119 -10.24 2.50 -2.33
N ALA A 120 -9.35 1.51 -2.23
CA ALA A 120 -8.31 1.28 -3.23
C ALA A 120 -8.68 0.02 -4.02
N PRO A 121 -9.24 0.15 -5.24
CA PRO A 121 -9.83 -0.98 -5.96
C PRO A 121 -8.79 -2.04 -6.34
N ILE A 122 -7.59 -1.60 -6.72
CA ILE A 122 -6.41 -2.44 -6.96
C ILE A 122 -5.19 -1.71 -6.36
N ALA A 123 -4.74 -2.13 -5.18
CA ALA A 123 -3.42 -1.77 -4.66
C ALA A 123 -2.34 -2.58 -5.38
N GLU A 124 -1.15 -2.01 -5.51
CA GLU A 124 -0.03 -2.56 -6.30
C GLU A 124 -0.40 -2.73 -7.79
N LEU A 125 -0.87 -1.64 -8.41
CA LEU A 125 -1.33 -1.64 -9.81
C LEU A 125 -0.27 -2.17 -10.79
N ASP A 126 1.00 -1.86 -10.55
CA ASP A 126 2.11 -2.36 -11.38
C ASP A 126 2.28 -3.88 -11.27
N ASN A 127 2.10 -4.46 -10.08
CA ASN A 127 2.09 -5.91 -9.92
C ASN A 127 0.94 -6.54 -10.70
N PHE A 128 -0.27 -5.95 -10.60
CA PHE A 128 -1.43 -6.41 -11.36
C PHE A 128 -1.14 -6.41 -12.87
N ARG A 129 -0.61 -5.29 -13.39
CA ARG A 129 -0.27 -5.09 -14.81
C ARG A 129 0.79 -6.08 -15.29
N ARG A 130 1.82 -6.32 -14.46
CA ARG A 130 2.93 -7.25 -14.77
C ARG A 130 2.58 -8.71 -14.55
N GLY A 131 1.48 -8.99 -13.87
CA GLY A 131 1.08 -10.36 -13.55
C GLY A 131 1.70 -10.97 -12.31
N VAL A 132 2.29 -10.14 -11.47
CA VAL A 132 2.73 -10.54 -10.13
C VAL A 132 1.47 -10.70 -9.28
N PRO A 133 1.28 -11.82 -8.56
CA PRO A 133 0.03 -12.09 -7.85
C PRO A 133 -0.15 -11.24 -6.58
N VAL A 134 0.81 -10.37 -6.26
CA VAL A 134 0.80 -9.50 -5.08
C VAL A 134 0.04 -8.21 -5.40
N TRP A 135 -1.28 -8.29 -5.37
CA TRP A 135 -2.22 -7.17 -5.48
C TRP A 135 -3.47 -7.47 -4.65
N ALA A 136 -4.21 -6.42 -4.27
CA ALA A 136 -5.41 -6.57 -3.45
C ALA A 136 -6.43 -5.45 -3.68
N THR A 137 -7.69 -5.73 -3.37
CA THR A 137 -8.71 -4.70 -3.15
C THR A 137 -8.74 -4.33 -1.68
N LEU A 138 -8.60 -3.04 -1.37
CA LEU A 138 -8.57 -2.51 -0.01
C LEU A 138 -9.83 -1.66 0.22
N ILE A 139 -10.51 -1.95 1.33
CA ILE A 139 -11.75 -1.26 1.73
C ILE A 139 -11.60 -0.83 3.17
N ALA A 140 -11.81 0.46 3.44
CA ALA A 140 -11.82 1.00 4.78
C ALA A 140 -13.10 1.79 5.05
N LEU A 141 -13.40 1.96 6.33
CA LEU A 141 -14.35 2.94 6.83
C LEU A 141 -13.61 3.88 7.77
N LEU A 142 -13.76 5.17 7.53
CA LEU A 142 -13.40 6.24 8.45
C LEU A 142 -14.65 6.67 9.22
N ASP A 143 -14.54 6.86 10.53
CA ASP A 143 -15.54 7.51 11.37
C ASP A 143 -14.88 8.71 12.06
N GLN A 144 -15.39 9.92 11.79
CA GLN A 144 -14.80 11.20 12.21
C GLN A 144 -13.33 11.34 11.79
N GLY A 145 -13.00 10.89 10.58
CA GLY A 145 -11.64 10.94 10.02
C GLY A 145 -10.71 9.82 10.49
N GLU A 146 -11.11 9.02 11.48
CA GLU A 146 -10.27 7.94 11.99
C GLU A 146 -10.63 6.60 11.32
N PRO A 147 -9.67 5.85 10.77
CA PRO A 147 -9.93 4.51 10.25
C PRO A 147 -10.43 3.57 11.36
N VAL A 148 -11.64 3.02 11.18
CA VAL A 148 -12.32 2.14 12.14
C VAL A 148 -12.48 0.71 11.63
N VAL A 149 -12.53 0.51 10.32
CA VAL A 149 -12.65 -0.81 9.67
C VAL A 149 -11.66 -0.85 8.52
N GLY A 150 -10.99 -1.99 8.36
CA GLY A 150 -10.11 -2.25 7.23
C GLY A 150 -10.28 -3.69 6.75
N VAL A 151 -10.38 -3.89 5.43
CA VAL A 151 -10.37 -5.19 4.76
C VAL A 151 -9.37 -5.14 3.61
N VAL A 152 -8.49 -6.13 3.56
CA VAL A 152 -7.53 -6.36 2.48
C VAL A 152 -7.90 -7.70 1.83
N SER A 153 -8.35 -7.69 0.58
CA SER A 153 -8.74 -8.89 -0.16
C SER A 153 -7.78 -9.14 -1.32
N ALA A 154 -6.97 -10.20 -1.23
CA ALA A 154 -5.97 -10.55 -2.23
C ALA A 154 -6.33 -11.90 -2.90
N PRO A 155 -7.26 -11.89 -3.88
CA PRO A 155 -7.80 -13.14 -4.43
C PRO A 155 -6.77 -13.96 -5.21
N ALA A 156 -5.78 -13.33 -5.86
CA ALA A 156 -4.69 -14.05 -6.53
C ALA A 156 -3.77 -14.81 -5.54
N LEU A 157 -3.78 -14.42 -4.27
CA LEU A 157 -3.04 -15.07 -3.19
C LEU A 157 -3.93 -16.03 -2.40
N GLY A 158 -5.25 -16.00 -2.64
CA GLY A 158 -6.23 -16.79 -1.90
C GLY A 158 -6.34 -16.38 -0.42
N ARG A 159 -6.05 -15.11 -0.10
CA ARG A 159 -5.96 -14.60 1.27
C ARG A 159 -6.80 -13.33 1.45
N ARG A 160 -7.26 -13.14 2.69
CA ARG A 160 -7.95 -11.93 3.13
C ARG A 160 -7.57 -11.62 4.57
N TRP A 161 -7.48 -10.34 4.89
CA TRP A 161 -7.24 -9.80 6.22
C TRP A 161 -8.26 -8.73 6.53
N TRP A 162 -8.60 -8.61 7.80
CA TRP A 162 -9.56 -7.60 8.23
C TRP A 162 -9.40 -7.26 9.70
N ALA A 163 -9.86 -6.06 10.04
CA ALA A 163 -9.95 -5.59 11.40
C ALA A 163 -11.09 -4.58 11.53
N ALA A 164 -11.61 -4.47 12.74
CA ALA A 164 -12.49 -3.40 13.14
C ALA A 164 -12.13 -2.95 14.55
N ARG A 165 -12.25 -1.66 14.84
CA ARG A 165 -11.85 -1.09 16.14
C ARG A 165 -12.47 -1.86 17.31
N GLY A 166 -11.62 -2.29 18.25
CA GLY A 166 -12.00 -3.05 19.44
C GLY A 166 -12.45 -4.48 19.15
N SER A 167 -12.19 -5.00 17.96
CA SER A 167 -12.59 -6.35 17.54
C SER A 167 -11.41 -7.30 17.36
N GLY A 168 -10.19 -6.79 17.25
CA GLY A 168 -9.02 -7.55 16.85
C GLY A 168 -8.83 -7.59 15.32
N ALA A 169 -7.63 -7.97 14.92
CA ALA A 169 -7.25 -8.22 13.54
C ALA A 169 -7.26 -9.73 13.23
N TYR A 170 -7.66 -10.10 12.01
CA TYR A 170 -7.84 -11.49 11.60
C TYR A 170 -7.44 -11.71 10.14
N THR A 171 -7.10 -12.97 9.82
CA THR A 171 -6.95 -13.47 8.46
C THR A 171 -7.68 -14.80 8.30
N GLY A 172 -8.08 -15.16 7.09
CA GLY A 172 -8.71 -16.45 6.81
C GLY A 172 -9.54 -16.45 5.54
N LYS A 173 -10.00 -17.64 5.14
CA LYS A 173 -10.88 -17.81 3.96
C LYS A 173 -12.32 -17.38 4.20
N SER A 174 -12.74 -17.34 5.45
CA SER A 174 -14.07 -16.91 5.89
C SER A 174 -14.03 -16.49 7.35
N LEU A 175 -15.07 -15.79 7.81
CA LEU A 175 -15.23 -15.44 9.22
C LEU A 175 -15.23 -16.67 10.16
N ALA A 176 -15.70 -17.83 9.69
CA ALA A 176 -15.74 -19.07 10.47
C ALA A 176 -14.39 -19.78 10.57
N GLN A 177 -13.44 -19.45 9.70
CA GLN A 177 -12.07 -20.01 9.66
C GLN A 177 -11.04 -18.90 9.87
N ALA A 178 -11.38 -17.95 10.74
CA ALA A 178 -10.53 -16.80 11.03
C ALA A 178 -9.45 -17.17 12.05
N THR A 179 -8.22 -16.77 11.76
CA THR A 179 -7.09 -16.78 12.68
C THR A 179 -6.85 -15.36 13.16
N ARG A 180 -6.77 -15.17 14.48
CA ARG A 180 -6.43 -13.87 15.07
C ARG A 180 -4.97 -13.53 14.78
N LEU A 181 -4.72 -12.28 14.47
CA LEU A 181 -3.40 -11.73 14.20
C LEU A 181 -2.81 -11.09 15.46
N GLU A 182 -1.49 -11.13 15.55
CA GLU A 182 -0.71 -10.49 16.59
C GLU A 182 0.67 -10.17 16.01
N VAL A 183 1.13 -8.94 16.23
CA VAL A 183 2.49 -8.53 15.87
C VAL A 183 3.53 -9.28 16.69
N SER A 184 4.79 -9.31 16.23
CA SER A 184 5.88 -9.90 17.00
C SER A 184 6.23 -9.04 18.24
N SER A 185 7.05 -9.58 19.15
CA SER A 185 7.54 -8.85 20.32
C SER A 185 9.05 -8.51 20.25
N LEU A 186 9.68 -8.60 19.07
CA LEU A 186 11.10 -8.30 18.91
C LEU A 186 11.37 -6.81 19.07
N THR A 187 12.45 -6.45 19.75
CA THR A 187 12.79 -5.03 20.02
C THR A 187 14.22 -4.63 19.64
N GLN A 188 15.08 -5.59 19.31
CA GLN A 188 16.48 -5.34 18.96
C GLN A 188 16.59 -5.05 17.47
N LEU A 189 17.06 -3.85 17.11
CA LEU A 189 17.13 -3.37 15.72
C LEU A 189 17.83 -4.36 14.79
N ASP A 190 18.97 -4.90 15.20
CA ASP A 190 19.82 -5.83 14.44
C ASP A 190 19.21 -7.24 14.26
N GLN A 191 18.06 -7.52 14.87
CA GLN A 191 17.31 -8.76 14.71
C GLN A 191 16.02 -8.57 13.91
N LEU A 192 15.61 -7.33 13.63
CA LEU A 192 14.35 -7.05 12.96
C LEU A 192 14.36 -7.52 11.50
N SER A 193 13.20 -7.94 11.05
CA SER A 193 12.84 -8.03 9.64
C SER A 193 12.12 -6.76 9.21
N ALA A 194 12.80 -5.93 8.42
CA ALA A 194 12.23 -4.73 7.80
C ALA A 194 11.66 -5.04 6.40
N ALA A 195 10.55 -4.39 6.07
CA ALA A 195 9.95 -4.43 4.75
C ALA A 195 9.70 -3.02 4.19
N TYR A 196 9.67 -2.93 2.87
CA TYR A 196 9.41 -1.69 2.12
C TYR A 196 8.81 -2.03 0.75
N THR A 197 8.36 -1.02 0.00
CA THR A 197 7.83 -1.20 -1.36
C THR A 197 8.96 -1.25 -2.39
N ASP A 198 9.71 -0.16 -2.52
CA ASP A 198 10.78 -0.04 -3.52
C ASP A 198 11.77 1.09 -3.15
N LEU A 199 12.91 1.17 -3.84
CA LEU A 199 13.91 2.23 -3.61
C LEU A 199 13.62 3.51 -4.40
N SER A 200 12.92 3.41 -5.53
CA SER A 200 12.62 4.55 -6.41
C SER A 200 11.68 5.56 -5.77
N SER A 201 10.65 5.12 -5.03
CA SER A 201 9.73 5.99 -4.30
C SER A 201 10.42 6.80 -3.20
N TRP A 202 11.53 6.30 -2.66
CA TRP A 202 12.38 7.02 -1.70
C TRP A 202 13.31 8.05 -2.35
N LYS A 203 13.65 7.87 -3.62
CA LYS A 203 14.37 8.87 -4.43
C LYS A 203 13.45 9.95 -4.98
N ALA A 204 12.26 9.53 -5.40
CA ALA A 204 11.29 10.33 -6.13
C ALA A 204 10.21 10.94 -5.24
N ALA A 205 10.47 11.11 -3.93
CA ALA A 205 9.51 11.74 -3.04
C ALA A 205 9.07 13.08 -3.67
N SER A 206 7.78 13.18 -3.97
CA SER A 206 7.19 14.08 -4.97
C SER A 206 7.42 15.57 -4.72
N GLU A 207 7.31 16.38 -5.77
CA GLU A 207 7.15 17.86 -5.73
C GLU A 207 8.03 18.59 -4.69
N GLY A 208 9.35 18.51 -4.87
CA GLY A 208 10.31 19.25 -4.04
C GLY A 208 10.73 18.53 -2.76
N ALA A 209 10.39 17.25 -2.59
CA ALA A 209 10.93 16.46 -1.50
C ALA A 209 12.40 16.08 -1.73
N VAL A 210 13.10 15.89 -0.62
CA VAL A 210 14.50 15.53 -0.54
C VAL A 210 14.64 14.05 -0.90
N ASP A 211 15.71 13.67 -1.62
CA ASP A 211 16.08 12.26 -1.80
C ASP A 211 16.41 11.66 -0.43
N ARG A 212 15.54 10.74 0.05
CA ARG A 212 15.69 10.04 1.34
C ARG A 212 16.17 8.61 1.17
N SER A 213 16.64 8.22 -0.03
CA SER A 213 17.08 6.84 -0.30
C SER A 213 18.30 6.44 0.53
N GLY A 214 19.16 7.39 0.92
CA GLY A 214 20.29 7.16 1.83
C GLY A 214 19.84 6.71 3.22
N GLU A 215 18.78 7.33 3.76
CA GLU A 215 18.22 7.01 5.07
C GLU A 215 17.60 5.60 5.08
N LEU A 216 16.88 5.24 4.00
CA LEU A 216 16.40 3.87 3.82
C LEU A 216 17.58 2.89 3.83
N VAL A 217 18.60 3.10 2.99
CA VAL A 217 19.76 2.20 2.89
C VAL A 217 20.46 2.04 4.24
N GLN A 218 20.57 3.11 5.03
CA GLN A 218 21.13 3.07 6.37
C GLN A 218 20.30 2.17 7.32
N LEU A 219 18.98 2.36 7.36
CA LEU A 219 18.09 1.50 8.15
C LEU A 219 18.24 0.04 7.72
N LEU A 220 18.20 -0.23 6.41
CA LEU A 220 18.29 -1.59 5.87
C LEU A 220 19.64 -2.26 6.18
N GLY A 221 20.71 -1.48 6.36
CA GLY A 221 22.03 -1.97 6.80
C GLY A 221 22.15 -2.21 8.30
N SER A 222 21.18 -1.74 9.09
CA SER A 222 21.19 -1.81 10.56
C SER A 222 20.29 -2.93 11.12
N VAL A 223 19.44 -3.52 10.27
CA VAL A 223 18.49 -4.59 10.64
C VAL A 223 19.00 -5.98 10.28
N GLY A 224 18.44 -7.01 10.91
CA GLY A 224 18.84 -8.40 10.67
C GLY A 224 18.51 -8.90 9.27
N ARG A 225 17.40 -8.41 8.68
CA ARG A 225 17.04 -8.67 7.28
C ARG A 225 16.11 -7.59 6.72
N SER A 226 16.19 -7.37 5.42
CA SER A 226 15.30 -6.47 4.67
C SER A 226 14.71 -7.14 3.43
N ARG A 227 13.47 -6.79 3.06
CA ARG A 227 12.81 -7.27 1.84
C ARG A 227 11.86 -6.22 1.24
N ALA A 228 11.90 -6.07 -0.08
CA ALA A 228 10.89 -5.34 -0.83
C ALA A 228 9.72 -6.29 -1.15
N TYR A 229 8.64 -6.22 -0.36
CA TYR A 229 7.46 -7.09 -0.55
C TYR A 229 6.28 -6.38 -1.21
N GLY A 230 6.27 -5.04 -1.20
CA GLY A 230 5.13 -4.24 -1.63
C GLY A 230 4.20 -3.89 -0.46
N SER A 231 3.69 -2.65 -0.51
CA SER A 231 2.90 -1.93 0.48
C SER A 231 1.98 -2.80 1.36
N PHE A 232 0.84 -3.24 0.84
CA PHE A 232 -0.20 -3.92 1.62
C PHE A 232 0.25 -5.26 2.18
N TRP A 233 1.07 -6.01 1.42
CA TRP A 233 1.46 -7.36 1.80
C TRP A 233 2.48 -7.33 2.94
N ALA A 234 3.40 -6.35 2.92
CA ALA A 234 4.30 -6.06 4.02
C ALA A 234 3.52 -5.72 5.32
N ALA A 235 2.52 -4.84 5.22
CA ALA A 235 1.68 -4.47 6.37
C ALA A 235 0.83 -5.65 6.90
N CYS A 236 0.35 -6.54 6.03
CA CYS A 236 -0.34 -7.76 6.45
C CYS A 236 0.61 -8.72 7.17
N MET A 237 1.84 -8.89 6.66
CA MET A 237 2.86 -9.70 7.34
C MET A 237 3.33 -9.10 8.66
N LEU A 238 3.33 -7.77 8.79
CA LEU A 238 3.56 -7.10 10.06
C LEU A 238 2.48 -7.46 11.07
N ALA A 239 1.20 -7.33 10.68
CA ALA A 239 0.08 -7.71 11.53
C ALA A 239 0.10 -9.19 11.92
N GLU A 240 0.63 -10.07 11.06
CA GLU A 240 0.86 -11.50 11.35
C GLU A 240 2.09 -11.79 12.22
N GLY A 241 2.92 -10.79 12.52
CA GLY A 241 4.18 -10.96 13.26
C GLY A 241 5.30 -11.62 12.46
N ALA A 242 5.18 -11.70 11.13
CA ALA A 242 6.20 -12.24 10.23
C ALA A 242 7.21 -11.17 9.74
N VAL A 243 6.85 -9.89 9.90
CA VAL A 243 7.68 -8.71 9.66
C VAL A 243 7.59 -7.85 10.92
N ASP A 244 8.66 -7.15 11.27
CA ASP A 244 8.72 -6.38 12.51
C ASP A 244 8.55 -4.87 12.28
N THR A 245 8.92 -4.39 11.08
CA THR A 245 8.70 -3.01 10.66
C THR A 245 8.50 -2.88 9.15
N VAL A 246 7.66 -1.93 8.75
CA VAL A 246 7.36 -1.57 7.36
C VAL A 246 7.62 -0.08 7.20
N VAL A 247 8.37 0.30 6.16
CA VAL A 247 8.77 1.68 5.89
C VAL A 247 8.54 2.04 4.43
N ASP A 248 7.74 3.07 4.19
CA ASP A 248 7.47 3.60 2.85
C ASP A 248 7.40 5.14 2.89
N ALA A 249 8.11 5.79 1.97
CA ALA A 249 8.18 7.25 1.92
C ALA A 249 6.93 7.91 1.34
N SER A 250 6.17 7.19 0.51
CA SER A 250 4.96 7.72 -0.12
C SER A 250 4.04 6.59 -0.57
N LEU A 251 2.89 6.47 0.07
CA LEU A 251 1.81 5.55 -0.27
C LEU A 251 0.52 6.31 -0.47
N SER A 252 -0.36 5.77 -1.33
CA SER A 252 -1.72 6.26 -1.44
C SER A 252 -2.46 6.12 -0.12
N PHE A 253 -3.03 7.20 0.43
CA PHE A 253 -3.81 7.10 1.66
C PHE A 253 -5.05 6.21 1.50
N TYR A 254 -5.57 6.03 0.28
CA TYR A 254 -6.64 5.07 0.01
C TYR A 254 -6.26 3.64 0.42
N GLU A 255 -4.98 3.30 0.33
CA GLU A 255 -4.43 2.01 0.78
C GLU A 255 -4.17 2.03 2.29
N VAL A 256 -3.44 3.05 2.78
CA VAL A 256 -3.07 3.18 4.20
C VAL A 256 -4.29 3.14 5.12
N ALA A 257 -5.40 3.75 4.72
CA ALA A 257 -6.66 3.73 5.47
C ALA A 257 -7.14 2.32 5.84
N ALA A 258 -6.98 1.33 4.95
CA ALA A 258 -7.38 -0.06 5.22
C ALA A 258 -6.35 -0.83 6.05
N LEU A 259 -5.08 -0.40 5.99
CA LEU A 259 -3.98 -1.04 6.72
C LEU A 259 -3.94 -0.62 8.20
N LEU A 260 -4.31 0.62 8.51
CA LEU A 260 -4.24 1.15 9.88
C LEU A 260 -5.06 0.36 10.91
N PRO A 261 -6.35 0.02 10.67
CA PRO A 261 -7.10 -0.82 11.60
C PRO A 261 -6.46 -2.20 11.78
N LEU A 262 -5.90 -2.77 10.71
CA LEU A 262 -5.26 -4.09 10.74
C LEU A 262 -4.01 -4.08 11.63
N ILE A 263 -3.13 -3.09 11.44
CA ILE A 263 -1.89 -2.94 12.21
C ILE A 263 -2.23 -2.69 13.69
N ARG A 264 -3.12 -1.73 13.97
CA ARG A 264 -3.46 -1.32 15.35
C ARG A 264 -4.16 -2.43 16.13
N GLU A 265 -5.11 -3.14 15.51
CA GLU A 265 -5.86 -4.21 16.16
C GLU A 265 -5.04 -5.51 16.31
N ALA A 266 -3.93 -5.65 15.57
CA ALA A 266 -2.91 -6.69 15.78
C ALA A 266 -1.92 -6.33 16.90
N GLY A 267 -1.98 -5.11 17.45
CA GLY A 267 -1.09 -4.64 18.52
C GLY A 267 0.10 -3.79 18.04
N GLY A 268 0.21 -3.54 16.74
CA GLY A 268 1.25 -2.70 16.16
C GLY A 268 0.96 -1.20 16.28
N VAL A 269 1.93 -0.40 15.89
CA VAL A 269 1.86 1.07 15.84
C VAL A 269 2.19 1.57 14.44
N ALA A 270 1.70 2.75 14.09
CA ALA A 270 1.96 3.37 12.79
C ALA A 270 2.01 4.90 12.90
N SER A 271 2.92 5.51 12.15
CA SER A 271 3.07 6.96 11.99
C SER A 271 3.54 7.31 10.59
N THR A 272 3.61 8.60 10.26
CA THR A 272 4.42 9.12 9.16
C THR A 272 5.90 9.09 9.53
N LEU A 273 6.78 9.40 8.58
CA LEU A 273 8.22 9.61 8.82
C LEU A 273 8.49 10.76 9.80
N GLU A 274 7.58 11.73 9.88
CA GLU A 274 7.63 12.87 10.79
C GLU A 274 7.07 12.53 12.18
N GLY A 275 6.53 11.32 12.37
CA GLY A 275 5.94 10.86 13.63
C GLY A 275 4.47 11.23 13.81
N ASP A 276 3.82 11.81 12.81
CA ASP A 276 2.39 12.17 12.86
C ASP A 276 1.49 10.95 12.63
N LEU A 277 0.21 11.07 12.99
CA LEU A 277 -0.80 10.07 12.64
C LEU A 277 -1.08 10.10 11.12
N PRO A 278 -1.01 8.96 10.39
CA PRO A 278 -1.14 8.99 8.93
C PRO A 278 -2.51 9.49 8.45
N GLU A 279 -3.58 9.27 9.22
CA GLU A 279 -4.92 9.78 8.91
C GLU A 279 -5.04 11.31 8.99
N HIS A 280 -4.18 11.98 9.76
CA HIS A 280 -4.14 13.44 9.80
C HIS A 280 -3.34 14.03 8.63
N ALA A 281 -2.40 13.26 8.07
CA ALA A 281 -1.60 13.68 6.91
C ALA A 281 -2.30 13.38 5.57
N GLY A 282 -3.06 12.28 5.51
CA GLY A 282 -3.59 11.74 4.25
C GLY A 282 -4.93 12.28 3.79
N VAL A 283 -5.72 12.88 4.70
CA VAL A 283 -7.03 13.47 4.37
C VAL A 283 -7.05 14.94 4.72
N SER A 284 -7.43 15.77 3.75
CA SER A 284 -7.67 17.20 3.95
C SER A 284 -8.97 17.64 3.31
N VAL A 285 -9.44 18.84 3.63
CA VAL A 285 -10.56 19.48 2.91
C VAL A 285 -10.30 19.63 1.41
N ALA A 286 -9.04 19.62 0.98
CA ALA A 286 -8.63 19.71 -0.42
C ALA A 286 -8.55 18.34 -1.12
N GLY A 287 -8.78 17.24 -0.41
CA GLY A 287 -8.74 15.88 -0.94
C GLY A 287 -7.76 14.96 -0.22
N VAL A 288 -7.54 13.79 -0.83
CA VAL A 288 -6.68 12.72 -0.33
C VAL A 288 -5.27 12.88 -0.91
N ARG A 289 -4.25 12.79 -0.07
CA ARG A 289 -2.84 12.96 -0.44
C ARG A 289 -2.04 11.69 -0.17
N PRO A 290 -0.93 11.45 -0.88
CA PRO A 290 0.03 10.44 -0.48
C PRO A 290 0.57 10.72 0.92
N VAL A 291 0.87 9.67 1.67
CA VAL A 291 1.46 9.75 3.01
C VAL A 291 2.62 8.79 3.12
N SER A 292 3.63 9.15 3.90
CA SER A 292 4.61 8.16 4.35
C SER A 292 3.97 7.23 5.39
N LEU A 293 4.46 6.00 5.47
CA LEU A 293 4.04 5.01 6.44
C LEU A 293 5.27 4.37 7.07
N VAL A 294 5.41 4.53 8.37
CA VAL A 294 6.29 3.73 9.23
C VAL A 294 5.37 2.96 10.17
N ALA A 295 5.37 1.64 10.07
CA ALA A 295 4.58 0.78 10.94
C ALA A 295 5.48 -0.26 11.61
N SER A 296 5.32 -0.46 12.91
CA SER A 296 6.18 -1.35 13.68
C SER A 296 5.39 -2.21 14.65
N ASN A 297 5.99 -3.33 15.03
CA ASN A 297 5.44 -4.26 16.00
C ASN A 297 5.26 -3.65 17.41
N THR A 298 6.10 -2.69 17.80
CA THR A 298 6.07 -2.04 19.11
C THR A 298 6.42 -0.55 19.00
N ALA A 299 6.00 0.25 19.99
CA ALA A 299 6.37 1.67 20.08
C ALA A 299 7.89 1.88 20.22
N ALA A 300 8.59 0.97 20.91
CA ALA A 300 10.04 1.05 21.05
C ALA A 300 10.77 0.81 19.73
N VAL A 301 10.29 -0.12 18.90
CA VAL A 301 10.83 -0.32 17.55
C VAL A 301 10.48 0.86 16.65
N GLN A 302 9.25 1.37 16.72
CA GLN A 302 8.83 2.55 15.97
C GLN A 302 9.79 3.73 16.20
N GLN A 303 10.11 4.00 17.46
CA GLN A 303 11.04 5.06 17.81
C GLN A 303 12.44 4.81 17.24
N GLN A 304 13.00 3.61 17.42
CA GLN A 304 14.32 3.26 16.86
C GLN A 304 14.38 3.39 15.33
N VAL A 305 13.31 2.99 14.64
CA VAL A 305 13.20 3.07 13.19
C VAL A 305 13.12 4.53 12.72
N LEU A 306 12.32 5.37 13.39
CA LEU A 306 12.24 6.81 13.09
C LEU A 306 13.57 7.51 13.37
N GLU A 307 14.28 7.16 14.44
CA GLU A 307 15.62 7.68 14.74
C GLU A 307 16.64 7.26 13.67
N ALA A 308 16.59 6.02 13.20
CA ALA A 308 17.46 5.52 12.13
C ALA A 308 17.16 6.15 10.76
N LEU A 309 15.92 6.62 10.55
CA LEU A 309 15.48 7.34 9.36
C LEU A 309 15.59 8.86 9.50
N ALA A 310 16.11 9.38 10.61
CA ALA A 310 16.28 10.82 10.77
C ALA A 310 17.39 11.34 9.82
N PRO A 311 17.20 12.50 9.16
CA PRO A 311 18.23 13.08 8.32
C PRO A 311 19.52 13.31 9.12
N GLN A 312 20.65 12.85 8.58
CA GLN A 312 21.95 13.16 9.17
C GLN A 312 22.33 14.60 8.79
N SER A 313 22.57 15.43 9.81
CA SER A 313 23.06 16.81 9.70
C SER A 313 24.50 16.90 9.21
#